data_AF-A0A3E0GXV0-F1
#
_entry.id   AF-A0A3E0GXV0-F1
#
_cell.length_a   1.000
_cell.length_b   1.000
_cell.length_c   1.000
_cell.angle_alpha   90.00
_cell.angle_beta   90.00
_cell.angle_gamma   90.00
#
_symmetry.space_group_name_H-M   'P 1'
#
loop_
_entity.id
_entity.type
_entity.pdbx_description
1 polymer ?
#
loop_
_entity_poly.entity_id
_entity_poly.type
_entity_poly.pdbx_seq_one_letter_code
_entity_poly.pdbx_strand_id
1 'polypeptide(L)'
;MHRLEPAREHLIGLYRIVIGLLFACHGLKTIFGLFGSHPSPVGVWPGWWAALIQLVCGTLVCVGVATRPAALLGSGSMAFAYFTVHAPHGLWPIQNGGEAAALFCWALLIVVFTGPGRFALARVWSRRIAEPVPSSA
;
A
#
# COMPACT_ATOMS: atom_id res chain seq x y z
N MET A 1 -21.01 -6.12 -22.23
CA MET A 1 -20.37 -5.44 -21.07
C MET A 1 -20.21 -6.34 -19.83
N HIS A 2 -21.02 -7.38 -19.62
CA HIS A 2 -20.97 -8.27 -18.42
C HIS A 2 -19.67 -9.11 -18.21
N ARG A 3 -18.82 -9.28 -19.25
CA ARG A 3 -17.52 -10.00 -19.11
C ARG A 3 -16.36 -9.12 -18.60
N LEU A 4 -16.54 -7.80 -18.57
CA LEU A 4 -15.48 -6.86 -18.16
C LEU A 4 -15.40 -6.69 -16.64
N GLU A 5 -16.49 -6.92 -15.92
CA GLU A 5 -16.53 -6.73 -14.46
C GLU A 5 -15.69 -7.74 -13.68
N PRO A 6 -15.71 -9.04 -14.00
CA PRO A 6 -14.80 -9.99 -13.36
C PRO A 6 -13.35 -9.62 -13.61
N ALA A 7 -12.98 -9.30 -14.86
CA ALA A 7 -11.62 -8.90 -15.20
C ALA A 7 -11.17 -7.64 -14.43
N ARG A 8 -12.05 -6.65 -14.29
CA ARG A 8 -11.81 -5.42 -13.51
C ARG A 8 -11.46 -5.73 -12.05
N GLU A 9 -12.24 -6.56 -11.36
CA GLU A 9 -11.96 -6.91 -9.96
C GLU A 9 -10.62 -7.65 -9.79
N HIS A 10 -10.27 -8.52 -10.74
CA HIS A 10 -8.99 -9.25 -10.72
C HIS A 10 -7.81 -8.30 -10.93
N LEU A 11 -7.92 -7.38 -11.90
CA LEU A 11 -6.87 -6.38 -12.17
C LEU A 11 -6.67 -5.43 -10.99
N ILE A 12 -7.74 -4.96 -10.34
CA ILE A 12 -7.63 -4.15 -9.11
C ILE A 12 -6.93 -4.94 -8.01
N GLY A 13 -7.26 -6.22 -7.86
CA GLY A 13 -6.62 -7.11 -6.89
C GLY A 13 -5.12 -7.28 -7.15
N LEU A 14 -4.72 -7.55 -8.39
CA LEU A 14 -3.32 -7.69 -8.79
C LEU A 14 -2.54 -6.38 -8.64
N TYR A 15 -3.12 -5.27 -9.08
CA TYR A 15 -2.56 -3.94 -8.90
C TYR A 15 -2.29 -3.65 -7.41
N ARG A 16 -3.28 -3.87 -6.55
CA ARG A 16 -3.16 -3.72 -5.10
C ARG A 16 -2.03 -4.57 -4.53
N ILE A 17 -1.94 -5.85 -4.92
CA ILE A 17 -0.89 -6.76 -4.45
C ILE A 17 0.49 -6.24 -4.84
N VAL A 18 0.70 -5.87 -6.10
CA VAL A 18 1.99 -5.39 -6.59
C VAL A 18 2.39 -4.08 -5.90
N ILE A 19 1.50 -3.09 -5.85
CA ILE A 19 1.78 -1.80 -5.20
C ILE A 19 2.06 -1.99 -3.71
N GLY A 20 1.24 -2.78 -3.01
CA GLY A 20 1.43 -3.07 -1.58
C GLY A 20 2.76 -3.78 -1.30
N LEU A 21 3.11 -4.79 -2.10
CA LEU A 21 4.37 -5.51 -1.97
C LEU A 21 5.58 -4.59 -2.18
N LEU A 22 5.61 -3.82 -3.27
CA LEU A 22 6.72 -2.92 -3.57
C LEU A 22 6.87 -1.86 -2.48
N PHE A 23 5.77 -1.32 -1.98
CA PHE A 23 5.79 -0.36 -0.86
C PHE A 23 6.35 -1.01 0.41
N ALA A 24 5.93 -2.24 0.74
CA ALA A 24 6.46 -2.99 1.88
C ALA A 24 7.97 -3.27 1.74
N CYS A 25 8.45 -3.56 0.53
CA CYS A 25 9.88 -3.76 0.27
C CYS A 25 10.74 -2.53 0.61
N HIS A 26 10.25 -1.31 0.37
CA HIS A 26 10.96 -0.10 0.79
C HIS A 26 11.08 0.01 2.32
N GLY A 27 10.02 -0.41 3.04
CA GLY A 27 10.04 -0.53 4.49
C GLY A 27 11.04 -1.59 4.96
N LEU A 28 11.01 -2.78 4.35
CA LEU A 28 11.95 -3.87 4.65
C LEU A 28 13.42 -3.47 4.44
N LYS A 29 13.69 -2.80 3.32
CA LYS A 29 15.02 -2.24 2.99
C LYS A 29 15.52 -1.34 4.11
N THR A 30 14.69 -0.42 4.58
CA THR A 30 15.11 0.61 5.54
C THR A 30 15.11 0.13 6.98
N ILE A 31 14.15 -0.71 7.40
CA ILE A 31 14.05 -1.19 8.78
C ILE A 31 15.01 -2.35 9.06
N PHE A 32 15.12 -3.29 8.12
CA PHE A 32 15.86 -4.54 8.34
C PHE A 32 17.15 -4.64 7.52
N GLY A 33 17.44 -3.69 6.62
CA GLY A 33 18.62 -3.79 5.75
C GLY A 33 18.51 -4.89 4.69
N LEU A 34 17.31 -5.27 4.27
CA LEU A 34 17.15 -6.27 3.22
C LEU A 34 17.48 -5.71 1.83
N PHE A 35 17.73 -6.59 0.87
CA PHE A 35 18.01 -6.22 -0.53
C PHE A 35 19.33 -5.44 -0.72
N GLY A 36 20.34 -5.75 0.11
CA GLY A 36 21.68 -5.16 0.00
C GLY A 36 21.80 -3.76 0.59
N SER A 37 20.88 -3.35 1.47
CA SER A 37 21.00 -2.10 2.25
C SER A 37 21.47 -2.37 3.68
N HIS A 38 21.75 -1.29 4.41
CA HIS A 38 21.91 -1.33 5.87
C HIS A 38 20.65 -0.79 6.54
N PRO A 39 20.25 -1.34 7.70
CA PRO A 39 19.11 -0.82 8.44
C PRO A 39 19.40 0.59 8.95
N SER A 40 18.39 1.46 8.90
CA SER A 40 18.43 2.78 9.50
C SER A 40 18.32 2.66 11.03
N PRO A 41 19.01 3.54 11.81
CA PRO A 41 18.78 3.61 13.24
C PRO A 41 17.30 3.85 13.57
N VAL A 42 16.83 3.20 14.63
CA VAL A 42 15.43 3.23 15.05
C VAL A 42 15.00 4.63 15.47
N GLY A 43 13.83 5.06 15.01
CA GLY A 43 13.20 6.34 15.39
C GLY A 43 13.72 7.58 14.67
N VAL A 44 14.71 7.45 13.78
CA VAL A 44 15.27 8.58 13.03
C VAL A 44 14.21 9.23 12.13
N TRP A 45 14.00 10.53 12.33
CA TRP A 45 13.08 11.33 11.53
C TRP A 45 13.71 11.83 10.22
N PRO A 46 12.98 11.89 9.10
CA PRO A 46 11.66 11.27 8.87
C PRO A 46 11.75 9.81 8.40
N GLY A 47 12.94 9.35 8.00
CA GLY A 47 13.15 8.14 7.20
C GLY A 47 12.67 6.84 7.85
N TRP A 48 12.94 6.65 9.15
CA TRP A 48 12.54 5.42 9.84
C TRP A 48 11.03 5.29 9.98
N TRP A 49 10.33 6.39 10.28
CA TRP A 49 8.88 6.43 10.38
C TRP A 49 8.20 6.23 9.02
N ALA A 50 8.74 6.83 7.96
CA ALA A 50 8.26 6.59 6.60
C ALA A 50 8.40 5.11 6.23
N ALA A 51 9.51 4.47 6.58
CA ALA A 51 9.73 3.04 6.35
C ALA A 51 8.79 2.13 7.15
N LEU A 52 8.45 2.51 8.39
CA LEU A 52 7.48 1.78 9.20
C LEU A 52 6.09 1.83 8.58
N ILE A 53 5.67 3.01 8.12
CA ILE A 53 4.41 3.19 7.39
C ILE A 53 4.43 2.36 6.11
N GLN A 54 5.53 2.39 5.35
CA GLN A 54 5.72 1.61 4.13
C GLN A 54 5.55 0.11 4.37
N LEU A 55 6.21 -0.42 5.40
CA LEU A 55 6.13 -1.83 5.76
C LEU A 55 4.71 -2.23 6.18
N VAL A 56 4.13 -1.53 7.14
CA VAL A 56 2.83 -1.88 7.73
C VAL A 56 1.70 -1.66 6.73
N CYS A 57 1.61 -0.46 6.15
CA CYS A 57 0.55 -0.14 5.19
C CYS A 57 0.72 -0.94 3.90
N GLY A 58 1.94 -1.10 3.40
CA GLY A 58 2.21 -1.92 2.22
C GLY A 58 1.76 -3.36 2.42
N THR A 59 2.05 -3.95 3.58
CA THR A 59 1.61 -5.31 3.92
C THR A 59 0.08 -5.41 3.99
N LEU A 60 -0.58 -4.50 4.73
CA LEU A 60 -2.04 -4.47 4.85
C LEU A 60 -2.74 -4.31 3.50
N VAL A 61 -2.24 -3.38 2.67
CA VAL A 61 -2.69 -3.19 1.29
C VAL A 61 -2.44 -4.45 0.48
N CYS A 62 -1.27 -5.09 0.56
CA CYS A 62 -0.91 -6.30 -0.19
C CYS A 62 -1.78 -7.51 0.15
N VAL A 63 -2.16 -7.71 1.41
CA VAL A 63 -3.05 -8.81 1.82
C VAL A 63 -4.54 -8.46 1.69
N GLY A 64 -4.87 -7.18 1.56
CA GLY A 64 -6.23 -6.69 1.35
C GLY A 64 -7.04 -6.59 2.64
N VAL A 65 -6.38 -6.34 3.77
CA VAL A 65 -7.00 -6.08 5.08
C VAL A 65 -6.87 -4.60 5.39
N ALA A 66 -7.94 -3.97 5.88
CA ALA A 66 -7.98 -2.52 6.14
C ALA A 66 -7.45 -1.69 4.94
N THR A 67 -7.74 -2.16 3.71
CA THR A 67 -7.09 -1.68 2.48
C THR A 67 -7.20 -0.16 2.31
N ARG A 68 -8.39 0.41 2.50
CA ARG A 68 -8.64 1.85 2.32
C ARG A 68 -7.88 2.72 3.33
N PRO A 69 -8.02 2.52 4.65
CA PRO A 69 -7.28 3.34 5.61
C PRO A 69 -5.75 3.15 5.49
N ALA A 70 -5.27 1.93 5.24
CA ALA A 70 -3.84 1.67 5.02
C ALA A 70 -3.32 2.40 3.76
N ALA A 71 -4.07 2.34 2.65
CA ALA A 71 -3.70 3.04 1.43
C ALA A 71 -3.73 4.56 1.59
N LEU A 72 -4.71 5.11 2.32
CA LEU A 72 -4.80 6.54 2.59
C LEU A 72 -3.61 7.02 3.43
N LEU A 73 -3.26 6.29 4.49
CA LEU A 73 -2.11 6.62 5.34
C LEU A 73 -0.79 6.53 4.56
N GLY A 74 -0.60 5.47 3.77
CA GLY A 74 0.56 5.31 2.90
C GLY A 74 0.67 6.42 1.85
N SER A 75 -0.44 6.77 1.19
CA SER A 75 -0.52 7.87 0.24
C SER A 75 -0.15 9.21 0.89
N GLY A 76 -0.73 9.53 2.04
CA GLY A 76 -0.42 10.74 2.80
C GLY A 76 1.05 10.82 3.22
N SER A 77 1.65 9.70 3.65
CA SER A 77 3.07 9.67 4.01
C SER A 77 3.99 9.99 2.83
N MET A 78 3.60 9.58 1.61
CA MET A 78 4.37 9.85 0.39
C MET A 78 4.15 11.28 -0.11
N ALA A 79 2.95 11.83 0.04
CA ALA A 79 2.71 13.26 -0.18
C ALA A 79 3.57 14.10 0.77
N PHE A 80 3.59 13.77 2.07
CA PHE A 80 4.46 14.41 3.05
C PHE A 80 5.93 14.33 2.63
N ALA A 81 6.42 13.13 2.29
CA ALA A 81 7.80 12.94 1.84
C ALA A 81 8.12 13.77 0.59
N TYR A 82 7.20 13.83 -0.38
CA TYR A 82 7.40 14.64 -1.58
C TYR A 82 7.58 16.12 -1.24
N PHE A 83 6.66 16.71 -0.48
CA PHE A 83 6.69 18.16 -0.23
C PHE A 83 7.73 18.60 0.80
N THR A 84 8.13 17.72 1.73
CA THR A 84 9.06 18.09 2.81
C THR A 84 10.49 17.58 2.63
N VAL A 85 10.67 16.47 1.90
CA VAL A 85 12.00 15.88 1.66
C VAL A 85 12.46 16.15 0.24
N HIS A 86 11.60 15.96 -0.77
CA HIS A 86 12.03 16.05 -2.17
C HIS A 86 11.89 17.45 -2.79
N ALA A 87 10.74 18.10 -2.63
CA ALA A 87 10.45 19.41 -3.23
C ALA A 87 11.48 20.51 -2.89
N PRO A 88 12.12 20.54 -1.70
CA PRO A 88 13.22 21.48 -1.44
C PRO A 88 14.43 21.35 -2.37
N HIS A 89 14.60 20.20 -3.03
CA HIS A 89 15.70 19.93 -3.97
C HIS A 89 15.32 20.16 -5.44
N GLY A 90 14.10 20.62 -5.71
CA GLY A 90 13.59 20.90 -7.06
C GLY A 90 12.10 20.60 -7.15
N LEU A 91 11.36 21.31 -8.01
CA LEU A 91 9.91 21.11 -8.10
C LEU A 91 9.52 19.82 -8.83
N TRP A 92 10.30 19.43 -9.84
CA TRP A 92 9.99 18.27 -10.68
C TRP A 92 10.56 16.98 -10.10
N PRO A 93 9.78 15.87 -10.03
CA PRO A 93 10.24 14.61 -9.48
C PRO A 93 11.55 14.10 -10.10
N ILE A 94 11.68 14.27 -11.42
CA ILE A 94 12.85 13.87 -12.21
C ILE A 94 14.13 14.62 -11.82
N GLN A 95 14.01 15.78 -11.16
CA GLN A 95 15.13 16.61 -10.72
C GLN A 95 15.49 16.37 -9.25
N ASN A 96 14.53 15.93 -8.42
CA ASN A 96 14.66 15.91 -6.96
C ASN A 96 14.65 14.49 -6.34
N GLY A 97 14.63 13.44 -7.18
CA GLY A 97 14.58 12.04 -6.76
C GLY A 97 13.25 11.60 -6.12
N GLY A 98 12.21 12.43 -6.24
CA GLY A 98 10.89 12.24 -5.63
C GLY A 98 9.91 11.45 -6.48
N GLU A 99 10.34 10.87 -7.61
CA GLU A 99 9.49 10.07 -8.49
C GLU A 99 8.79 8.93 -7.76
N ALA A 100 9.52 8.18 -6.92
CA ALA A 100 8.93 7.10 -6.14
C ALA A 100 7.87 7.62 -5.15
N ALA A 101 8.14 8.74 -4.47
CA ALA A 101 7.17 9.35 -3.54
C ALA A 101 5.90 9.79 -4.30
N ALA A 102 6.03 10.47 -5.44
CA ALA A 102 4.88 10.86 -6.25
C ALA A 102 4.10 9.65 -6.77
N LEU A 103 4.78 8.64 -7.30
CA LEU A 103 4.15 7.44 -7.84
C LEU A 103 3.41 6.64 -6.76
N PHE A 104 4.04 6.36 -5.61
CA PHE A 104 3.37 5.65 -4.53
C PHE A 104 2.22 6.46 -3.92
N CYS A 105 2.36 7.79 -3.83
CA CYS A 105 1.28 8.67 -3.37
C CYS A 105 0.01 8.47 -4.21
N TRP A 106 0.11 8.61 -5.53
CA TRP A 106 -1.03 8.49 -6.43
C TRP A 106 -1.48 7.04 -6.61
N ALA A 107 -0.53 6.10 -6.64
CA ALA A 107 -0.86 4.69 -6.80
C ALA A 107 -1.71 4.17 -5.64
N LEU A 108 -1.35 4.52 -4.40
CA LEU A 108 -2.11 4.18 -3.20
C LEU A 108 -3.41 4.98 -3.11
N LEU A 109 -3.43 6.24 -3.54
CA LEU A 109 -4.66 7.04 -3.57
C LEU A 109 -5.73 6.39 -4.46
N ILE A 110 -5.35 5.83 -5.62
CA ILE A 110 -6.26 5.07 -6.47
C ILE A 110 -6.87 3.88 -5.70
N VAL A 111 -6.06 3.15 -4.92
CA VAL A 111 -6.53 2.02 -4.09
C VAL A 111 -7.58 2.43 -3.07
N VAL A 112 -7.51 3.65 -2.53
CA VAL A 112 -8.55 4.18 -1.61
C VAL A 112 -9.93 4.16 -2.29
N PHE A 113 -10.00 4.60 -3.55
CA PHE A 113 -11.25 4.74 -4.28
C PHE A 113 -11.69 3.42 -4.95
N THR A 114 -10.78 2.67 -5.57
CA THR A 114 -11.09 1.39 -6.22
C THR A 114 -11.40 0.28 -5.21
N GLY A 115 -10.90 0.41 -3.98
CA GLY A 115 -11.13 -0.56 -2.91
C GLY A 115 -10.31 -1.85 -3.08
N PRO A 116 -10.66 -2.91 -2.32
CA PRO A 116 -9.83 -4.11 -2.15
C PRO A 116 -9.70 -5.02 -3.38
N GLY A 117 -10.61 -4.94 -4.36
CA GLY A 117 -10.64 -5.83 -5.52
C GLY A 117 -10.85 -7.31 -5.16
N ARG A 118 -10.53 -8.20 -6.12
CA ARG A 118 -10.46 -9.65 -5.90
C ARG A 118 -9.21 -9.98 -5.05
N PHE A 119 -9.20 -11.16 -4.42
CA PHE A 119 -8.09 -11.69 -3.60
C PHE A 119 -7.88 -11.04 -2.22
N ALA A 120 -8.72 -10.09 -1.80
CA ALA A 120 -8.60 -9.50 -0.48
C ALA A 120 -9.03 -10.47 0.64
N LEU A 121 -8.17 -10.71 1.61
CA LEU A 121 -8.43 -11.65 2.72
C LEU A 121 -9.62 -11.24 3.59
N ALA A 122 -9.90 -9.93 3.71
CA ALA A 122 -11.08 -9.44 4.43
C ALA A 122 -12.39 -10.06 3.92
N ARG A 123 -12.49 -10.36 2.62
CA ARG A 123 -13.68 -10.98 2.02
C ARG A 123 -13.85 -12.44 2.44
N VAL A 124 -12.77 -13.16 2.74
CA VAL A 124 -12.83 -14.53 3.26
C VAL A 124 -13.41 -14.53 4.67
N TRP A 125 -13.02 -13.56 5.50
CA TRP A 125 -13.53 -13.41 6.86
C TRP A 125 -15.03 -13.08 6.90
N SER A 126 -15.49 -12.14 6.06
CA SER A 126 -16.91 -11.78 5.99
C SER A 126 -17.82 -12.91 5.50
N ARG A 127 -17.31 -13.84 4.67
CA ARG A 127 -18.08 -15.00 4.20
C ARG A 127 -18.28 -16.06 5.28
N ARG A 128 -17.29 -16.29 6.14
CA ARG A 128 -17.38 -17.27 7.23
C ARG A 128 -18.39 -16.89 8.32
N ILE A 129 -18.60 -15.59 8.55
CA ILE A 129 -19.58 -15.10 9.53
C ILE A 129 -21.02 -15.25 9.01
N ALA A 130 -21.21 -15.36 7.69
CA ALA A 130 -22.52 -15.35 7.05
C ALA A 130 -23.12 -16.75 6.80
N GLU A 131 -22.44 -17.86 7.15
CA GLU A 131 -23.06 -19.19 7.04
C GLU A 131 -24.09 -19.38 8.16
N PRO A 132 -25.40 -19.52 7.85
CA PRO A 132 -26.39 -19.83 8.86
C PRO A 132 -26.17 -21.26 9.36
N VAL A 133 -26.33 -21.47 10.67
CA VAL A 133 -26.43 -22.81 11.26
C VAL A 133 -27.53 -23.59 10.53
N PRO A 134 -27.29 -24.84 10.08
CA PRO A 134 -28.32 -25.63 9.41
C PRO A 134 -29.51 -25.81 10.35
N SER A 135 -30.71 -25.40 9.91
CA SER A 135 -31.95 -25.74 10.60
C SER A 135 -32.16 -27.24 10.51
N SER A 136 -31.89 -27.97 11.59
CA SER A 136 -32.34 -29.35 11.74
C SER A 136 -33.87 -29.38 11.74
N ALA A 137 -34.46 -30.04 10.74
CA ALA A 137 -35.86 -30.43 10.70
C ALA A 137 -36.08 -31.72 11.48
#